data_AF-A0A844EHH6-F1
#
_entry.id   AF-A0A844EHH6-F1
#
_cell.length_a   1.000
_cell.length_b   1.000
_cell.length_c   1.000
_cell.angle_alpha   90.00
_cell.angle_beta   90.00
_cell.angle_gamma   90.00
#
_symmetry.space_group_name_H-M   'P 1'
#
loop_
_entity.id
_entity.type
_entity.pdbx_description
1 polymer ?
#
loop_
_entity_poly.entity_id
_entity_poly.type
_entity_poly.pdbx_seq_one_letter_code
_entity_poly.pdbx_strand_id
1 'polypeptide(L)'
;HAQNIDLASLSDEDVKQLVAQTVDQIVHDPQNFDYVVLTSSNRMHYITTQLEKTIQQMVQTLRNQQTLTPMRPQNTELIFGQPNQKQALSGLSFDLPDNRTVKVRGRIDRIDSMSTKEKRYFGIVDYKSSDRKFDFNAAYDGISMQLLTYLDVL
;
A
#
# COMPACT_ATOMS: atom_id res chain seq x y z
N HIS A 1 5.97 -11.01 9.39
CA HIS A 1 6.65 -10.48 8.19
C HIS A 1 7.52 -11.57 7.62
N ALA A 2 6.90 -12.52 6.93
CA ALA A 2 7.54 -13.74 6.47
C ALA A 2 7.95 -13.57 5.01
N GLN A 3 9.24 -13.74 4.76
CA GLN A 3 9.93 -13.71 3.45
C GLN A 3 10.24 -12.31 2.90
N ASN A 4 11.54 -11.97 2.93
CA ASN A 4 12.11 -10.79 2.30
C ASN A 4 12.37 -11.10 0.81
N ILE A 5 11.29 -11.36 0.06
CA ILE A 5 11.37 -11.69 -1.37
C ILE A 5 11.56 -10.41 -2.17
N ASP A 6 12.62 -10.33 -2.96
CA ASP A 6 12.73 -9.31 -4.00
C ASP A 6 11.84 -9.72 -5.18
N LEU A 7 10.72 -9.02 -5.37
CA LEU A 7 9.78 -9.30 -6.45
C LEU A 7 10.48 -9.30 -7.82
N ALA A 8 11.47 -8.42 -8.01
CA ALA A 8 12.22 -8.31 -9.27
C ALA A 8 12.93 -9.62 -9.69
N SER A 9 13.14 -10.55 -8.76
CA SER A 9 13.77 -11.86 -9.01
C SER A 9 12.80 -12.97 -9.41
N LEU A 10 11.48 -12.73 -9.33
CA LEU A 10 10.45 -13.74 -9.55
C LEU A 10 10.07 -13.89 -11.03
N SER A 11 9.92 -15.14 -11.48
CA SER A 11 9.33 -15.44 -12.78
C SER A 11 7.82 -15.19 -12.79
N ASP A 12 7.19 -15.24 -13.97
CA ASP A 12 5.72 -15.15 -14.10
C ASP A 12 5.01 -16.30 -13.37
N GLU A 13 5.61 -17.49 -13.38
CA GLU A 13 5.05 -18.65 -12.70
C GLU A 13 5.21 -18.52 -11.18
N ASP A 14 6.33 -17.99 -10.69
CA ASP A 14 6.51 -17.73 -9.25
C ASP A 14 5.47 -16.72 -8.74
N VAL A 15 5.23 -15.63 -9.50
CA VAL A 15 4.21 -14.63 -9.15
C VAL A 15 2.82 -15.26 -9.12
N LYS A 16 2.48 -16.06 -10.13
CA LYS A 16 1.19 -16.74 -10.19
C LYS A 16 0.99 -17.68 -9.00
N GLN A 17 1.99 -18.50 -8.68
CA GLN A 17 1.92 -19.42 -7.54
C GLN A 17 1.82 -18.68 -6.21
N LEU A 18 2.62 -17.63 -6.02
CA LEU A 18 2.61 -16.83 -4.80
C LEU A 18 1.25 -16.15 -4.58
N VAL A 19 0.66 -15.59 -5.65
CA VAL A 19 -0.66 -14.96 -5.58
C VAL A 19 -1.74 -15.99 -5.28
N ALA A 20 -1.76 -17.12 -6.00
CA ALA A 20 -2.73 -18.19 -5.76
C ALA A 20 -2.67 -18.69 -4.31
N GLN A 21 -1.46 -18.96 -3.80
CA GLN A 21 -1.24 -19.40 -2.41
C GLN A 21 -1.70 -18.34 -1.40
N THR A 22 -1.39 -17.06 -1.64
CA THR A 22 -1.76 -15.97 -0.73
C THR A 22 -3.27 -15.75 -0.70
N VAL A 23 -3.93 -15.76 -1.86
CA VAL A 23 -5.38 -15.61 -1.96
C VAL A 23 -6.07 -16.80 -1.28
N ASP A 24 -5.62 -18.03 -1.54
CA ASP A 24 -6.17 -19.23 -0.91
C ASP A 24 -6.04 -19.17 0.61
N GLN A 25 -4.88 -18.77 1.13
CA GLN A 25 -4.66 -18.59 2.57
C GLN A 25 -5.61 -17.53 3.16
N ILE A 26 -5.78 -16.38 2.52
CA ILE A 26 -6.66 -15.32 3.03
C ILE A 26 -8.13 -15.75 3.03
N VAL A 27 -8.57 -16.41 1.97
CA VAL A 27 -9.97 -16.83 1.78
C VAL A 27 -10.36 -17.96 2.74
N HIS A 28 -9.43 -18.86 3.06
CA HIS A 28 -9.68 -20.00 3.94
C HIS A 28 -9.18 -19.80 5.38
N ASP A 29 -8.64 -18.63 5.72
CA ASP A 29 -8.24 -18.30 7.08
C ASP A 29 -9.49 -18.21 7.99
N PRO A 30 -9.64 -19.10 8.98
CA PRO A 30 -10.80 -19.10 9.87
C PRO A 30 -10.89 -17.85 10.76
N GLN A 31 -9.84 -17.03 10.85
CA GLN A 31 -9.86 -15.75 11.56
C GLN A 31 -10.37 -14.60 10.68
N ASN A 32 -10.43 -14.77 9.36
CA ASN A 32 -10.86 -13.74 8.41
C ASN A 32 -12.30 -13.95 7.93
N PHE A 33 -13.26 -13.81 8.85
CA PHE A 33 -14.68 -14.05 8.58
C PHE A 33 -15.25 -13.22 7.40
N ASP A 34 -14.70 -12.03 7.15
CA ASP A 34 -15.14 -11.14 6.07
C ASP A 34 -14.96 -11.78 4.68
N TYR A 35 -13.98 -12.67 4.50
CA TYR A 35 -13.69 -13.31 3.21
C TYR A 35 -14.40 -14.66 3.02
N VAL A 36 -15.03 -15.23 4.05
CA VAL A 36 -15.75 -16.52 3.94
C VAL A 36 -16.88 -16.44 2.90
N VAL A 37 -17.48 -15.27 2.70
CA VAL A 37 -18.48 -15.06 1.64
C VAL A 37 -17.96 -15.42 0.25
N LEU A 38 -16.65 -15.30 0.00
CA LEU A 38 -16.00 -15.60 -1.27
C LEU A 38 -16.03 -17.10 -1.64
N THR A 39 -16.34 -17.99 -0.69
CA THR A 39 -16.48 -19.44 -0.92
C THR A 39 -17.94 -19.93 -0.89
N SER A 40 -18.91 -19.03 -0.70
CA SER A 40 -20.30 -19.40 -0.41
C SER A 40 -21.12 -19.92 -1.60
N SER A 41 -20.65 -19.72 -2.85
CA SER A 41 -21.37 -20.16 -4.06
C SER A 41 -20.46 -20.18 -5.28
N ASN A 42 -20.91 -20.82 -6.36
CA ASN A 42 -20.23 -20.80 -7.67
C ASN A 42 -20.01 -19.37 -8.19
N ARG A 43 -20.98 -18.47 -7.97
CA ARG A 43 -20.83 -17.05 -8.33
C ARG A 43 -19.67 -16.40 -7.56
N MET A 44 -19.58 -16.69 -6.26
CA MET A 44 -18.52 -16.13 -5.41
C MET A 44 -17.16 -16.73 -5.77
N HIS A 45 -17.06 -18.04 -6.04
CA HIS A 45 -15.83 -18.64 -6.57
C HIS A 45 -15.36 -17.99 -7.87
N TYR A 46 -16.29 -17.66 -8.78
CA TYR A 46 -15.95 -16.91 -9.99
C TYR A 46 -15.39 -15.51 -9.66
N ILE A 47 -16.01 -14.79 -8.71
CA ILE A 47 -15.51 -13.49 -8.25
C ILE A 47 -14.10 -13.62 -7.65
N THR A 48 -13.85 -14.63 -6.82
CA THR A 48 -12.53 -14.92 -6.24
C THR A 48 -11.48 -15.13 -7.34
N THR A 49 -11.84 -15.89 -8.39
CA THR A 49 -10.95 -16.10 -9.55
C THR A 49 -10.63 -14.79 -10.28
N GLN A 50 -11.59 -13.87 -10.40
CA GLN A 50 -11.35 -12.56 -11.03
C GLN A 50 -10.47 -11.66 -10.14
N LEU A 51 -10.68 -11.69 -8.82
CA LEU A 51 -9.84 -10.97 -7.86
C LEU A 51 -8.40 -11.48 -7.92
N GLU A 52 -8.20 -12.80 -7.91
CA GLU A 52 -6.88 -13.43 -8.03
C GLU A 52 -6.15 -12.99 -9.30
N LYS A 53 -6.83 -13.04 -10.47
CA LYS A 53 -6.26 -12.55 -11.74
C LYS A 53 -5.88 -11.08 -11.68
N THR A 54 -6.71 -10.26 -11.04
CA THR A 54 -6.45 -8.82 -10.89
C THR A 54 -5.22 -8.58 -10.02
N ILE A 55 -5.11 -9.28 -8.89
CA ILE A 55 -3.94 -9.23 -8.00
C ILE A 55 -2.69 -9.70 -8.75
N GLN A 56 -2.78 -10.80 -9.50
CA GLN A 56 -1.68 -11.31 -10.31
C GLN A 56 -1.16 -10.25 -11.30
N GLN A 57 -2.07 -9.60 -12.04
CA GLN A 57 -1.70 -8.52 -12.97
C GLN A 57 -1.02 -7.35 -12.25
N MET A 58 -1.52 -6.98 -11.06
CA MET A 58 -0.89 -5.92 -10.25
C MET A 58 0.51 -6.31 -9.79
N VAL A 59 0.70 -7.51 -9.25
CA VAL A 59 2.02 -7.97 -8.79
C VAL A 59 3.02 -8.07 -9.94
N GLN A 60 2.60 -8.57 -11.11
CA GLN A 60 3.43 -8.58 -12.32
C GLN A 60 3.83 -7.15 -12.73
N THR A 61 2.89 -6.20 -12.68
CA THR A 61 3.17 -4.79 -12.97
C THR A 61 4.18 -4.20 -11.99
N LEU A 62 4.00 -4.45 -10.68
CA LEU A 62 4.92 -4.00 -9.64
C LEU A 62 6.32 -4.60 -9.81
N ARG A 63 6.41 -5.89 -10.11
CA ARG A 63 7.68 -6.55 -10.45
C ARG A 63 8.35 -5.86 -11.64
N ASN A 64 7.61 -5.71 -12.75
CA ASN A 64 8.15 -5.11 -13.96
C ASN A 64 8.61 -3.65 -13.73
N GLN A 65 7.98 -2.91 -12.81
CA GLN A 65 8.48 -1.60 -12.40
C GLN A 65 9.79 -1.72 -11.62
N GLN A 66 9.90 -2.66 -10.69
CA GLN A 66 11.12 -2.87 -9.89
C GLN A 66 12.34 -3.35 -10.70
N THR A 67 12.14 -3.95 -11.87
CA THR A 67 13.25 -4.28 -12.79
C THR A 67 13.80 -3.05 -13.53
N LEU A 68 13.03 -1.96 -13.60
CA LEU A 68 13.39 -0.73 -14.33
C LEU A 68 14.00 0.36 -13.45
N THR A 69 13.88 0.25 -12.12
CA THR A 69 14.39 1.25 -11.17
C THR A 69 15.03 0.59 -9.95
N PRO A 70 16.07 1.18 -9.33
CA PRO A 70 16.61 0.71 -8.05
C PRO A 70 15.72 1.05 -6.85
N MET A 71 14.60 1.76 -7.04
CA MET A 71 13.61 2.00 -5.98
C MET A 71 13.06 0.67 -5.46
N ARG A 72 13.08 0.49 -4.14
CA ARG A 72 12.56 -0.71 -3.47
C ARG A 72 11.58 -0.33 -2.35
N PRO A 73 10.49 -1.09 -2.16
CA PRO A 73 9.62 -0.93 -1.02
C PRO A 73 10.40 -1.04 0.28
N GLN A 74 10.34 0.01 1.09
CA GLN A 74 10.96 0.06 2.40
C GLN A 74 9.93 -0.23 3.49
N ASN A 75 8.73 0.33 3.35
CA ASN A 75 7.64 0.18 4.29
C ASN A 75 6.32 0.06 3.51
N THR A 76 5.43 -0.81 4.00
CA THR A 76 4.05 -0.94 3.51
C THR A 76 3.10 -0.79 4.69
N GLU A 77 1.93 -0.19 4.46
CA GLU A 77 0.90 0.01 5.48
C GLU A 77 1.42 0.75 6.74
N LEU A 78 2.31 1.74 6.54
CA LEU A 78 2.96 2.44 7.64
C LEU A 78 1.99 3.40 8.32
N ILE A 79 1.73 3.18 9.60
CA ILE A 79 0.85 4.03 10.40
C ILE A 79 1.63 5.23 10.95
N PHE A 80 0.99 6.40 10.95
CA PHE A 80 1.52 7.61 11.57
C PHE A 80 0.52 8.26 12.51
N GLY A 81 1.02 9.00 13.51
CA GLY A 81 0.19 9.74 14.47
C GLY A 81 -0.56 8.88 15.48
N GLN A 82 -0.16 7.61 15.68
CA GLN A 82 -0.67 6.76 16.76
C GLN A 82 0.31 6.75 17.95
N PRO A 83 -0.16 7.00 19.18
CA PRO A 83 0.70 6.93 20.36
C PRO A 83 1.17 5.48 20.61
N ASN A 84 2.37 5.33 21.16
CA ASN A 84 2.96 4.07 21.64
C ASN A 84 3.32 2.99 20.60
N GLN A 85 3.41 3.33 19.31
CA GLN A 85 4.02 2.44 18.32
C GLN A 85 5.53 2.70 18.22
N LYS A 86 6.35 1.68 18.52
CA LYS A 86 7.83 1.74 18.50
C LYS A 86 8.45 2.08 17.12
N GLN A 87 7.64 2.11 16.05
CA GLN A 87 8.05 2.36 14.67
C GLN A 87 7.04 3.22 13.88
N ALA A 88 6.29 4.10 14.56
CA ALA A 88 5.35 4.99 13.88
C ALA A 88 5.96 6.37 13.62
N LEU A 89 5.73 6.91 12.42
CA LEU A 89 6.01 8.31 12.14
C LEU A 89 5.11 9.20 13.02
N SER A 90 5.64 10.35 13.42
CA SER A 90 4.83 11.34 14.14
C SER A 90 3.70 11.82 13.24
N GLY A 91 2.53 12.07 13.82
CA GLY A 91 1.44 12.71 13.09
C GLY A 91 1.65 14.21 12.98
N LEU A 92 0.83 14.85 12.14
CA LEU A 92 0.80 16.31 12.08
C LEU A 92 -0.04 16.83 13.24
N SER A 93 0.39 17.93 13.85
CA SER A 93 -0.31 18.59 14.95
C SER A 93 -0.38 20.07 14.65
N PHE A 94 -1.59 20.61 14.62
CA PHE A 94 -1.85 22.02 14.35
C PHE A 94 -2.55 22.63 15.55
N ASP A 95 -1.96 23.67 16.12
CA ASP A 95 -2.59 24.44 17.19
C ASP A 95 -3.62 25.41 16.61
N LEU A 96 -4.76 25.48 17.28
CA LEU A 96 -5.88 26.35 16.95
C LEU A 96 -6.11 27.36 18.09
N PRO A 97 -6.85 28.44 17.83
CA PRO A 97 -7.31 29.33 18.89
C PRO A 97 -8.06 28.57 20.01
N ASP A 98 -8.05 29.16 21.21
CA ASP A 98 -8.70 28.65 22.42
C ASP A 98 -8.08 27.36 22.98
N ASN A 99 -6.75 27.20 22.87
CA ASN A 99 -6.00 26.03 23.35
C ASN A 99 -6.53 24.70 22.78
N ARG A 100 -7.02 24.73 21.54
CA ARG A 100 -7.45 23.54 20.81
C ARG A 100 -6.31 23.06 19.92
N THR A 101 -6.27 21.75 19.65
CA THR A 101 -5.28 21.16 18.76
C THR A 101 -5.96 20.16 17.82
N VAL A 102 -5.60 20.22 16.54
CA VAL A 102 -5.97 19.21 15.54
C VAL A 102 -4.79 18.29 15.33
N LYS A 103 -5.03 16.99 15.47
CA LYS A 103 -4.03 15.94 15.21
C LYS A 103 -4.45 15.14 14.00
N VAL A 104 -3.56 15.03 13.02
CA VAL A 104 -3.76 14.21 11.82
C VAL A 104 -2.96 12.93 11.99
N ARG A 105 -3.67 11.81 11.83
CA ARG A 105 -3.13 10.46 11.85
C ARG A 105 -3.63 9.71 10.63
N GLY A 106 -2.91 8.68 10.21
CA GLY A 106 -3.29 7.94 9.02
C GLY A 106 -2.38 6.76 8.77
N ARG A 107 -2.46 6.25 7.55
CA ARG A 107 -1.67 5.12 7.08
C ARG A 107 -1.18 5.39 5.66
N ILE A 108 0.13 5.29 5.47
CA ILE A 108 0.79 5.40 4.17
C ILE A 108 0.85 3.99 3.56
N ASP A 109 0.25 3.81 2.38
CA ASP A 109 0.17 2.51 1.71
C ASP A 109 1.56 1.92 1.42
N ARG A 110 2.46 2.70 0.81
CA ARG A 110 3.83 2.27 0.55
C ARG A 110 4.81 3.44 0.47
N ILE A 111 5.99 3.23 1.07
CA ILE A 111 7.16 4.09 0.92
C ILE A 111 8.24 3.28 0.22
N ASP A 112 8.64 3.74 -0.95
CA ASP A 112 9.79 3.22 -1.69
C ASP A 112 11.01 4.10 -1.40
N SER A 113 12.20 3.52 -1.39
CA SER A 113 13.44 4.30 -1.32
C SER A 113 14.49 3.80 -2.30
N MET A 114 15.37 4.70 -2.71
CA MET A 114 16.62 4.37 -3.40
C MET A 114 17.74 5.22 -2.84
N SER A 115 18.95 4.68 -2.84
CA SER A 115 20.15 5.43 -2.47
C SER A 115 21.06 5.57 -3.68
N THR A 116 21.53 6.79 -3.91
CA THR A 116 22.64 7.10 -4.82
C THR A 116 23.90 7.36 -3.98
N LYS A 117 25.05 7.58 -4.62
CA LYS A 117 26.29 7.91 -3.91
C LYS A 117 26.18 9.18 -3.05
N GLU A 118 25.32 10.11 -3.43
CA GLU A 118 25.23 11.44 -2.82
C GLU A 118 23.98 11.62 -1.97
N LYS A 119 22.86 11.01 -2.37
CA LYS A 119 21.54 11.27 -1.78
C LYS A 119 20.68 10.02 -1.72
N ARG A 120 19.82 9.97 -0.71
CA ARG A 120 18.71 9.02 -0.62
C ARG A 120 17.44 9.70 -1.07
N TYR A 121 16.64 8.98 -1.85
CA TYR A 121 15.36 9.42 -2.36
C TYR A 121 14.26 8.54 -1.76
N PHE A 122 13.11 9.15 -1.54
CA PHE A 122 11.89 8.48 -1.07
C PHE A 122 10.76 8.76 -2.06
N GLY A 123 9.90 7.78 -2.26
CA GLY A 123 8.71 7.87 -3.07
C GLY A 123 7.52 7.32 -2.31
N ILE A 124 6.40 8.02 -2.37
CA ILE A 124 5.12 7.55 -1.84
C ILE A 124 4.34 6.89 -2.97
N VAL A 125 3.79 5.71 -2.69
CA VAL A 125 2.86 5.02 -3.57
C VAL A 125 1.57 4.78 -2.80
N ASP A 126 0.46 5.18 -3.40
CA ASP A 126 -0.91 5.06 -2.90
C ASP A 126 -1.70 4.21 -3.91
N TYR A 127 -2.27 3.10 -3.45
CA TYR A 127 -2.98 2.18 -4.32
C TYR A 127 -4.42 2.65 -4.50
N LYS A 128 -4.82 2.88 -5.75
CA LYS A 128 -6.19 3.30 -6.09
C LYS A 128 -6.86 2.27 -7.00
N SER A 129 -8.10 1.94 -6.69
CA SER A 129 -8.96 1.13 -7.56
C SER A 129 -9.52 1.92 -8.75
N SER A 130 -9.54 3.26 -8.66
CA SER A 130 -9.95 4.16 -9.74
C SER A 130 -8.76 4.60 -10.60
N ASP A 131 -9.02 5.02 -11.82
CA ASP A 131 -8.06 5.64 -12.75
C ASP A 131 -7.75 7.12 -12.44
N ARG A 132 -8.31 7.65 -11.34
CA ARG A 132 -8.11 9.06 -10.93
C ARG A 132 -6.64 9.36 -10.74
N LYS A 133 -6.15 10.34 -11.51
CA LYS A 133 -4.81 10.89 -11.37
C LYS A 133 -4.77 11.96 -10.28
N PHE A 134 -3.57 12.22 -9.76
CA PHE A 134 -3.37 13.35 -8.86
C PHE A 134 -3.71 14.66 -9.57
N ASP A 135 -4.55 15.47 -8.94
CA ASP A 135 -5.01 16.75 -9.45
C ASP A 135 -4.45 17.87 -8.57
N PHE A 136 -3.54 18.67 -9.15
CA PHE A 136 -2.88 19.77 -8.46
C PHE A 136 -3.86 20.88 -8.06
N ASN A 137 -4.92 21.13 -8.85
CA ASN A 137 -5.91 22.14 -8.50
C ASN A 137 -6.75 21.66 -7.31
N ALA A 138 -7.19 20.40 -7.35
CA ALA A 138 -7.91 19.81 -6.23
C ALA A 138 -7.05 19.73 -4.96
N ALA A 139 -5.73 19.55 -5.08
CA ALA A 139 -4.82 19.62 -3.95
C ALA A 139 -4.69 21.07 -3.43
N TYR A 140 -4.54 22.05 -4.32
CA TYR A 140 -4.51 23.47 -3.96
C TYR A 140 -5.77 23.91 -3.22
N ASP A 141 -6.94 23.45 -3.67
CA ASP A 141 -8.25 23.71 -3.04
C ASP A 141 -8.49 22.88 -1.76
N GLY A 142 -7.53 22.05 -1.35
CA GLY A 142 -7.62 21.23 -0.13
C GLY A 142 -8.51 19.98 -0.25
N ILE A 143 -8.98 19.63 -1.44
CA ILE A 143 -9.86 18.47 -1.70
C ILE A 143 -9.05 17.16 -1.75
N SER A 144 -7.83 17.20 -2.30
CA SER A 144 -7.00 16.00 -2.55
C SER A 144 -5.65 16.07 -1.84
N MET A 145 -5.68 16.05 -0.50
CA MET A 145 -4.49 16.29 0.33
C MET A 145 -3.69 15.03 0.70
N GLN A 146 -4.21 13.82 0.46
CA GLN A 146 -3.65 12.58 1.00
C GLN A 146 -2.15 12.40 0.72
N LEU A 147 -1.72 12.51 -0.56
CA LEU A 147 -0.31 12.35 -0.93
C LEU A 147 0.59 13.45 -0.36
N LEU A 148 0.11 14.69 -0.29
CA LEU A 148 0.86 15.81 0.27
C LEU A 148 1.07 15.64 1.78
N THR A 149 0.02 15.21 2.49
CA THR A 149 0.09 14.85 3.91
C THR A 149 1.10 13.73 4.15
N TYR A 150 1.17 12.73 3.26
CA TYR A 150 2.12 11.62 3.40
C TYR A 150 3.56 12.07 3.21
N LEU A 151 3.81 13.01 2.29
CA LEU A 151 5.12 13.59 2.07
C LEU A 151 5.58 14.48 3.23
N ASP A 152 4.68 15.22 3.87
CA ASP A 152 4.99 16.10 5.02
C ASP A 152 5.32 15.33 6.31
N VAL A 153 4.78 14.12 6.44
CA VAL A 153 5.02 13.23 7.59
C VAL A 153 6.37 12.50 7.50
N LEU A 154 6.99 12.44 6.31
CA LEU A 154 8.29 11.79 6.07
C LEU A 154 9.48 12.69 6.42
#